data_AF-A0A9D2JL44-F1
#
_entry.id   AF-A0A9D2JL44-F1
#
_cell.length_a   1.000
_cell.length_b   1.000
_cell.length_c   1.000
_cell.angle_alpha   90.00
_cell.angle_beta   90.00
_cell.angle_gamma   90.00
#
_symmetry.space_group_name_H-M   'P 1'
#
loop_
_entity.id
_entity.type
_entity.pdbx_description
1 polymer ?
#
loop_
_entity_poly.entity_id
_entity_poly.type
_entity_poly.pdbx_seq_one_letter_code
_entity_poly.pdbx_strand_id
1 'polypeptide(L)'
;MSETRPRKTILSRRVARDMEHERYHPELEQEIKECLYCLECNARMFDLEVDPDLVEQRIYERQALLCRYRYLLQRARELGLHTILTGLPAFPEAGRGGT
;
A
#
# COMPACT_ATOMS: atom_id res chain seq x y z
N MET A 1 -14.65 -11.34 59.53
CA MET A 1 -14.12 -10.32 58.60
C MET A 1 -13.09 -11.02 57.75
N SER A 2 -13.45 -11.38 56.51
CA SER A 2 -12.54 -12.07 55.58
C SER A 2 -12.74 -11.43 54.22
N GLU A 3 -11.87 -10.46 53.90
CA GLU A 3 -11.99 -9.59 52.73
C GLU A 3 -11.42 -10.31 51.49
N THR A 4 -12.31 -10.68 50.57
CA THR A 4 -11.98 -11.38 49.32
C THR A 4 -11.33 -10.39 48.35
N ARG A 5 -10.00 -10.47 48.20
CA ARG A 5 -9.25 -9.64 47.22
C ARG A 5 -9.69 -10.00 45.79
N PRO A 6 -10.01 -9.02 44.92
CA PRO A 6 -10.33 -9.32 43.53
C PRO A 6 -9.06 -9.72 42.78
N ARG A 7 -9.05 -10.94 42.22
CA ARG A 7 -8.03 -11.40 41.27
C ARG A 7 -8.06 -10.47 40.06
N LYS A 8 -6.99 -9.72 39.83
CA LYS A 8 -6.78 -8.94 38.60
C LYS A 8 -6.73 -9.90 37.42
N THR A 9 -7.80 -9.94 36.63
CA THR A 9 -7.89 -10.77 35.43
C THR A 9 -6.89 -10.25 34.40
N ILE A 10 -5.86 -11.04 34.09
CA ILE A 10 -4.89 -10.81 32.99
C ILE A 10 -5.57 -11.22 31.66
N LEU A 11 -6.79 -10.73 31.42
CA LEU A 11 -7.38 -10.89 30.09
C LEU A 11 -6.74 -9.84 29.21
N SER A 12 -5.78 -10.34 28.41
CA SER A 12 -5.16 -9.76 27.22
C SER A 12 -5.75 -8.40 26.88
N ARG A 13 -4.91 -7.37 27.00
CA ARG A 13 -5.05 -6.07 26.35
C ARG A 13 -5.77 -6.30 25.04
N ARG A 14 -7.09 -6.04 24.99
CA ARG A 14 -7.85 -6.09 23.75
C ARG A 14 -7.08 -5.15 22.85
N VAL A 15 -6.37 -5.70 21.86
CA VAL A 15 -5.78 -4.93 20.77
C VAL A 15 -6.87 -3.93 20.42
N ALA A 16 -6.54 -2.64 20.48
CA ALA A 16 -7.48 -1.57 20.20
C ALA A 16 -8.05 -1.84 18.81
N ARG A 17 -9.18 -2.55 18.77
CA ARG A 17 -9.95 -2.72 17.57
C ARG A 17 -10.44 -1.32 17.26
N ASP A 18 -9.86 -0.78 16.21
CA ASP A 18 -10.61 -0.09 15.16
C ASP A 18 -10.62 1.43 15.12
N MET A 19 -9.60 2.14 15.64
CA MET A 19 -9.38 3.53 15.17
C MET A 19 -9.01 3.59 13.67
N GLU A 20 -8.32 2.57 13.14
CA GLU A 20 -8.02 2.48 11.71
C GLU A 20 -9.25 2.05 10.87
N HIS A 21 -10.07 1.13 11.38
CA HIS A 21 -11.30 0.67 10.71
C HIS A 21 -12.36 1.77 10.61
N GLU A 22 -12.48 2.64 11.61
CA GLU A 22 -13.36 3.83 11.55
C GLU A 22 -12.91 4.84 10.48
N ARG A 23 -11.64 4.80 10.07
CA ARG A 23 -11.06 5.64 9.01
C ARG A 23 -10.86 4.88 7.70
N TYR A 24 -11.44 3.70 7.57
CA TYR A 24 -11.27 2.89 6.39
C TYR A 24 -11.77 3.66 5.16
N HIS A 25 -10.85 3.94 4.24
CA HIS A 25 -11.11 4.64 2.99
C HIS A 25 -11.02 3.63 1.84
N PRO A 26 -12.13 2.92 1.53
CA PRO A 26 -12.13 1.89 0.49
C PRO A 26 -11.73 2.46 -0.87
N GLU A 27 -12.06 3.71 -1.13
CA GLU A 27 -11.68 4.43 -2.35
C GLU A 27 -10.16 4.55 -2.49
N LEU A 28 -9.45 4.88 -1.40
CA LEU A 28 -8.00 5.01 -1.42
C LEU A 28 -7.31 3.67 -1.65
N GLU A 29 -7.79 2.60 -1.01
CA GLU A 29 -7.30 1.24 -1.25
C GLU A 29 -7.53 0.82 -2.72
N GLN A 30 -8.72 1.10 -3.25
CA GLN A 30 -9.08 0.79 -4.63
C GLN A 30 -8.19 1.57 -5.61
N GLU A 31 -7.97 2.87 -5.39
CA GLU A 31 -7.07 3.68 -6.20
C GLU A 31 -5.64 3.15 -6.19
N ILE A 32 -5.15 2.69 -5.04
CA ILE A 32 -3.82 2.08 -4.94
C ILE A 32 -3.76 0.78 -5.76
N LYS A 33 -4.77 -0.08 -5.64
CA LYS A 33 -4.85 -1.34 -6.40
C LYS A 33 -4.91 -1.08 -7.91
N GLU A 34 -5.70 -0.11 -8.34
CA GLU A 34 -5.78 0.30 -9.74
C GLU A 34 -4.44 0.84 -10.25
N CYS A 35 -3.75 1.66 -9.44
CA CYS A 35 -2.44 2.18 -9.81
C CYS A 35 -1.40 1.05 -9.97
N LEU A 36 -1.43 0.06 -9.08
CA LEU A 36 -0.59 -1.14 -9.16
C LEU A 36 -0.89 -1.97 -10.41
N TYR A 37 -2.17 -2.17 -10.73
CA TYR A 37 -2.59 -2.86 -11.95
C TYR A 37 -2.11 -2.13 -13.21
N CYS A 38 -2.22 -0.81 -13.24
CA CYS A 38 -1.70 -0.01 -14.35
C CYS A 38 -0.17 -0.13 -14.48
N LEU A 39 0.57 -0.16 -13.37
CA LEU A 39 2.02 -0.37 -13.39
C LEU A 39 2.39 -1.76 -13.94
N GLU A 40 1.66 -2.80 -13.56
CA GLU A 40 1.87 -4.16 -14.08
C GLU A 40 1.56 -4.23 -15.59
N CYS A 41 0.45 -3.63 -16.02
CA CYS A 41 0.08 -3.58 -17.43
C CYS A 41 1.11 -2.78 -18.25
N ASN A 42 1.57 -1.64 -17.73
CA ASN A 42 2.60 -0.82 -18.36
C ASN A 42 3.92 -1.61 -18.51
N ALA A 43 4.33 -2.37 -17.48
CA ALA A 43 5.51 -3.25 -17.57
C ALA A 43 5.34 -4.33 -18.64
N ARG A 44 4.20 -5.03 -18.67
CA ARG A 44 3.92 -6.04 -19.72
C ARG A 44 3.93 -5.44 -21.13
N MET A 45 3.41 -4.24 -21.30
CA MET A 45 3.43 -3.55 -22.59
C MET A 45 4.84 -3.11 -22.98
N PHE A 46 5.62 -2.60 -22.03
CA PHE A 46 7.02 -2.22 -22.26
C PHE A 46 7.86 -3.40 -22.76
N ASP A 47 7.67 -4.60 -22.20
CA ASP A 47 8.43 -5.80 -22.61
C ASP A 47 8.17 -6.25 -24.06
N LEU A 48 7.02 -5.86 -24.62
CA LEU A 48 6.60 -6.22 -25.98
C LEU A 48 6.82 -5.09 -26.99
N GLU A 49 7.09 -3.87 -26.53
CA GLU A 49 7.20 -2.68 -27.37
C GLU A 49 8.58 -2.62 -28.04
N VAL A 50 8.59 -2.40 -29.35
CA VAL A 50 9.81 -2.36 -30.17
C VAL A 50 9.96 -1.01 -30.86
N ASP A 51 8.87 -0.26 -31.02
CA ASP A 51 8.91 1.07 -31.60
C ASP A 51 9.55 2.07 -30.61
N PRO A 52 10.65 2.76 -31.00
CA PRO A 52 11.39 3.63 -30.09
C PRO A 52 10.56 4.76 -29.48
N ASP A 53 9.65 5.37 -30.25
CA ASP A 53 8.83 6.48 -29.79
C ASP A 53 7.79 5.98 -28.77
N LEU A 54 7.21 4.80 -29.02
CA LEU A 54 6.30 4.17 -28.08
C LEU A 54 7.02 3.66 -26.82
N VAL A 55 8.23 3.12 -26.94
CA VAL A 55 9.07 2.75 -25.78
C VAL A 55 9.30 3.98 -24.89
N GLU A 56 9.68 5.11 -25.49
CA GLU A 56 9.86 6.36 -24.74
C GLU A 56 8.55 6.83 -24.08
N GLN A 57 7.43 6.78 -24.79
CA GLN A 57 6.11 7.07 -24.23
C GLN A 57 5.79 6.17 -23.02
N ARG A 58 6.10 4.88 -23.07
CA ARG A 58 5.89 3.94 -21.96
C ARG A 58 6.75 4.25 -20.74
N ILE A 59 7.97 4.76 -20.94
CA ILE A 59 8.84 5.22 -19.84
C ILE A 59 8.20 6.40 -19.10
N TYR A 60 7.71 7.40 -19.84
CA TYR A 60 7.03 8.54 -19.23
C TYR A 60 5.74 8.15 -18.52
N GLU A 61 4.95 7.25 -19.12
CA GLU A 61 3.74 6.71 -18.49
C GLU A 61 4.07 6.00 -17.18
N ARG A 62 5.12 5.17 -17.16
CA ARG A 62 5.60 4.49 -15.95
C ARG A 62 5.99 5.48 -14.86
N GLN A 63 6.70 6.55 -15.20
CA GLN A 63 7.08 7.60 -14.26
C GLN A 63 5.87 8.31 -13.66
N ALA A 64 4.86 8.63 -14.48
CA ALA A 64 3.62 9.24 -14.02
C ALA A 64 2.84 8.31 -13.07
N LEU A 65 2.75 7.02 -13.40
CA LEU A 65 2.12 6.02 -12.54
C LEU A 65 2.86 5.87 -11.20
N LEU A 66 4.19 5.81 -11.21
CA LEU A 66 4.99 5.75 -9.97
C LEU A 66 4.82 7.01 -9.12
N CYS A 67 4.74 8.19 -9.74
CA CYS A 67 4.45 9.44 -9.05
C CYS A 67 3.10 9.38 -8.34
N ARG A 68 2.04 8.94 -9.05
CA ARG A 68 0.71 8.73 -8.47
C ARG A 68 0.73 7.72 -7.32
N TYR A 69 1.39 6.59 -7.50
CA TYR A 69 1.51 5.55 -6.47
C TYR A 69 2.14 6.11 -5.18
N ARG A 70 3.27 6.82 -5.30
CA ARG A 70 3.96 7.45 -4.17
C ARG A 70 3.06 8.46 -3.43
N TYR A 71 2.31 9.26 -4.17
CA TYR A 71 1.34 10.20 -3.58
C TYR A 71 0.24 9.47 -2.80
N LEU A 72 -0.35 8.41 -3.37
CA LEU A 72 -1.40 7.63 -2.71
C LEU A 72 -0.89 6.94 -1.43
N LEU A 73 0.34 6.40 -1.46
CA LEU A 73 0.98 5.85 -0.27
C LEU A 73 1.19 6.90 0.81
N GLN A 74 1.64 8.11 0.44
CA GLN A 74 1.82 9.21 1.38
C GLN A 74 0.48 9.63 2.01
N ARG A 75 -0.57 9.73 1.20
CA ARG A 75 -1.93 10.01 1.67
C ARG A 75 -2.45 8.94 2.62
N ALA A 76 -2.20 7.66 2.35
CA ALA A 76 -2.55 6.56 3.26
C ALA A 76 -1.82 6.67 4.61
N ARG A 77 -0.54 7.09 4.60
CA ARG A 77 0.24 7.33 5.84
C ARG A 77 -0.31 8.50 6.65
N GLU A 78 -0.67 9.60 6.00
CA GLU A 78 -1.24 10.78 6.66
C GLU A 78 -2.57 10.49 7.36
N LEU A 79 -3.38 9.59 6.79
CA LEU A 79 -4.64 9.13 7.38
C LEU A 79 -4.45 8.08 8.48
N GLY A 80 -3.24 7.54 8.64
CA GLY A 80 -2.90 6.49 9.59
C GLY A 80 -3.41 5.10 9.17
N LEU A 81 -3.51 4.83 7.86
CA LEU A 81 -4.05 3.59 7.32
C LEU A 81 -2.95 2.56 7.06
N HIS A 82 -2.28 2.13 8.13
CA HIS A 82 -1.14 1.21 8.04
C HIS A 82 -1.56 -0.20 7.64
N THR A 83 -2.80 -0.59 7.95
CA THR A 83 -3.43 -1.85 7.49
C THR A 83 -3.45 -1.99 5.97
N ILE A 84 -3.83 -0.94 5.24
CA ILE A 84 -3.80 -0.94 3.76
C ILE A 84 -2.37 -1.16 3.28
N LEU A 85 -1.39 -0.46 3.86
CA LEU A 85 0.02 -0.54 3.45
C LEU A 85 0.65 -1.91 3.71
N THR A 86 0.18 -2.62 4.74
CA THR A 86 0.73 -3.94 5.14
C THR A 86 0.28 -5.06 4.19
N GLY A 87 -0.90 -4.91 3.56
CA GLY A 87 -1.45 -5.90 2.63
C GLY A 87 -1.00 -5.72 1.18
N LEU A 88 -0.29 -4.65 0.85
CA LEU A 88 0.16 -4.40 -0.52
C LEU A 88 1.33 -5.33 -0.89
N PRO A 89 1.35 -5.87 -2.11
CA PRO A 89 2.53 -6.58 -2.60
C PRO A 89 3.72 -5.61 -2.53
N ALA A 90 4.87 -6.09 -2.05
CA ALA A 90 6.11 -5.36 -2.15
C ALA A 90 6.39 -5.15 -3.64
N PHE A 91 6.04 -3.97 -4.17
CA PHE A 91 6.41 -3.65 -5.53
C PHE A 91 7.93 -3.68 -5.57
N PRO A 92 8.56 -4.49 -6.43
CA PRO A 92 10.00 -4.42 -6.60
C PRO A 92 10.27 -3.04 -7.19
N GLU A 93 10.59 -2.08 -6.32
CA GLU A 93 11.21 -0.83 -6.71
C GLU A 93 12.32 -1.21 -7.66
N ALA A 94 12.20 -0.77 -8.92
CA ALA A 94 13.15 -1.07 -9.96
C ALA A 94 14.56 -0.80 -9.44
N GLY A 95 15.38 -1.85 -9.35
CA GLY A 95 16.81 -1.75 -9.07
C GLY A 95 17.19 -1.62 -7.59
N ARG A 96 17.05 -2.69 -6.80
CA ARG A 96 18.17 -3.12 -5.95
C ARG A 96 19.03 -4.11 -6.72
N GLY A 97 19.64 -3.64 -7.80
CA GLY A 97 20.80 -4.29 -8.42
C GLY A 97 22.01 -3.95 -7.56
N GLY A 98 22.27 -4.78 -6.56
CA GLY A 98 23.36 -4.62 -5.62
C GLY A 98 23.91 -5.99 -5.23
N THR A 99 24.65 -6.59 -6.16
CA THR A 99 25.80 -7.47 -5.92
C THR A 99 26.73 -7.35 -7.10
#